data_AF-A0ABD5JS63-F1
#
_entry.id   AF-A0ABD5JS63-F1
#
_cell.length_a   1.000
_cell.length_b   1.000
_cell.length_c   1.000
_cell.angle_alpha   90.00
_cell.angle_beta   90.00
_cell.angle_gamma   90.00
#
_symmetry.space_group_name_H-M   'P 1'
#
loop_
_entity.id
_entity.type
_entity.pdbx_description
1 polymer ?
#
loop_
_entity_poly.entity_id
_entity_poly.type
_entity_poly.pdbx_seq_one_letter_code
_entity_poly.pdbx_strand_id
1 'polypeptide(L)'
;MTEDEAIDFVMFMDERIRGWGTPLSVNPRTGYADFRTRAAKQNHVFTVDLALQGVSFADLLACVQRGGHYADLYPEPMRDVIRFRTDHIVPRDINEPSSALSIKHRAEYQGLPPLPEWILAYGKSATIADHPPYPEPSDAYKAWKIWADEERAAPSNVIQFPIKGAA
;
A
#
# COMPACT_ATOMS: atom_id res chain seq x y z
N MET A 1 -11.34 -19.19 -10.45
CA MET A 1 -10.91 -18.68 -9.15
C MET A 1 -11.90 -19.16 -8.12
N THR A 2 -11.45 -19.89 -7.10
CA THR A 2 -12.26 -20.24 -5.92
C THR A 2 -12.44 -19.02 -5.01
N GLU A 3 -13.25 -19.12 -3.97
CA GLU A 3 -13.39 -18.03 -2.98
C GLU A 3 -12.08 -17.78 -2.23
N ASP A 4 -11.41 -18.83 -1.78
CA ASP A 4 -10.09 -18.73 -1.12
C ASP A 4 -9.05 -18.08 -2.03
N GLU A 5 -8.98 -18.49 -3.30
CA GLU A 5 -8.09 -17.87 -4.28
C GLU A 5 -8.40 -16.39 -4.50
N ALA A 6 -9.67 -16.00 -4.43
CA ALA A 6 -10.10 -14.61 -4.58
C ALA A 6 -9.78 -13.77 -3.34
N ILE A 7 -9.90 -14.34 -2.13
CA ILE A 7 -9.48 -13.72 -0.88
C ILE A 7 -7.96 -13.47 -0.91
N ASP A 8 -7.19 -14.49 -1.23
CA ASP A 8 -5.73 -14.38 -1.36
C ASP A 8 -5.34 -13.34 -2.40
N PHE A 9 -6.05 -13.29 -3.52
CA PHE A 9 -5.86 -12.29 -4.57
C PHE A 9 -6.11 -10.86 -4.07
N VAL A 10 -7.22 -10.61 -3.38
CA VAL A 10 -7.55 -9.29 -2.82
C VAL A 10 -6.51 -8.85 -1.80
N MET A 11 -6.11 -9.75 -0.89
CA MET A 11 -5.06 -9.46 0.09
C MET A 11 -3.73 -9.12 -0.58
N PHE A 12 -3.33 -9.92 -1.57
CA PHE A 12 -2.12 -9.67 -2.34
C PHE A 12 -2.15 -8.30 -3.04
N MET A 13 -3.27 -7.91 -3.65
CA MET A 13 -3.39 -6.62 -4.32
C MET A 13 -3.35 -5.43 -3.34
N ASP A 14 -3.97 -5.54 -2.16
CA ASP A 14 -3.87 -4.48 -1.14
C ASP A 14 -2.43 -4.35 -0.62
N GLU A 15 -1.74 -5.47 -0.39
CA GLU A 15 -0.32 -5.47 -0.04
C GLU A 15 0.54 -4.82 -1.12
N ARG A 16 0.26 -5.07 -2.40
CA ARG A 16 0.96 -4.42 -3.52
C ARG A 16 0.79 -2.91 -3.54
N ILE A 17 -0.45 -2.44 -3.45
CA ILE A 17 -0.77 -1.01 -3.49
C ILE A 17 -0.03 -0.26 -2.38
N ARG A 18 0.03 -0.85 -1.18
CA ARG A 18 0.76 -0.28 -0.03
C ARG A 18 2.27 -0.49 -0.13
N GLY A 19 2.70 -1.59 -0.73
CA GLY A 19 4.10 -1.99 -0.83
C GLY A 19 4.97 -1.03 -1.64
N TRP A 20 4.38 -0.35 -2.62
CA TRP A 20 5.00 0.76 -3.35
C TRP A 20 5.34 1.97 -2.47
N GLY A 21 4.71 2.10 -1.30
CA GLY A 21 4.99 3.18 -0.36
C GLY A 21 6.41 3.15 0.19
N THR A 22 6.98 1.96 0.43
CA THR A 22 8.33 1.84 0.96
C THR A 22 9.40 2.36 -0.01
N PRO A 23 9.48 1.93 -1.28
CA PRO A 23 10.47 2.45 -2.23
C PRO A 23 10.28 3.94 -2.51
N LEU A 24 9.04 4.42 -2.55
CA LEU A 24 8.73 5.85 -2.71
C LEU A 24 9.14 6.69 -1.49
N SER A 25 9.30 6.05 -0.33
CA SER A 25 9.68 6.72 0.91
C SER A 25 11.17 6.63 1.23
N VAL A 26 11.95 5.81 0.51
CA VAL A 26 13.40 5.69 0.78
C VAL A 26 14.19 6.79 0.09
N ASN A 27 15.03 7.46 0.87
CA ASN A 27 15.99 8.42 0.34
C ASN A 27 17.15 7.67 -0.33
N PRO A 28 17.40 7.88 -1.62
CA PRO A 28 18.44 7.15 -2.34
C PRO A 28 19.86 7.46 -1.83
N ARG A 29 20.06 8.58 -1.11
CA ARG A 29 21.36 8.93 -0.53
C ARG A 29 21.65 8.20 0.77
N THR A 30 20.63 7.90 1.56
CA THR A 30 20.81 7.33 2.91
C THR A 30 20.34 5.88 3.00
N GLY A 31 19.51 5.40 2.06
CA GLY A 31 18.91 4.07 2.11
C GLY A 31 17.78 3.92 3.14
N TYR A 32 17.51 4.96 3.94
CA TYR A 32 16.47 4.95 4.97
C TYR A 32 15.18 5.62 4.50
N ALA A 33 14.06 5.24 5.12
CA ALA A 33 12.80 5.94 4.95
C ALA A 33 12.95 7.41 5.40
N ASP A 34 12.58 8.35 4.54
CA ASP A 34 12.66 9.79 4.76
C ASP A 34 11.37 10.48 4.29
N PHE A 35 10.46 10.69 5.24
CA PHE A 35 9.16 11.33 5.03
C PHE A 35 9.24 12.83 4.76
N ARG A 36 10.45 13.42 4.69
CA ARG A 36 10.62 14.82 4.29
C ARG A 36 10.65 14.98 2.78
N THR A 37 10.96 13.91 2.04
CA THR A 37 11.01 13.92 0.58
C THR A 37 9.62 14.16 -0.02
N ARG A 38 9.57 14.78 -1.20
CA ARG A 38 8.30 15.05 -1.90
C ARG A 38 7.54 13.76 -2.20
N ALA A 39 8.23 12.73 -2.70
CA ALA A 39 7.65 11.44 -3.04
C ALA A 39 7.02 10.74 -1.82
N ALA A 40 7.71 10.74 -0.67
CA ALA A 40 7.19 10.15 0.56
C ALA A 40 5.93 10.88 1.06
N LYS A 41 5.92 12.23 0.99
CA LYS A 41 4.76 13.04 1.38
C LYS A 41 3.56 12.76 0.48
N GLN A 42 3.77 12.74 -0.83
CA GLN A 42 2.70 12.46 -1.79
C GLN A 42 2.17 11.03 -1.64
N ASN A 43 3.05 10.04 -1.40
CA ASN A 43 2.62 8.69 -1.09
C ASN A 43 1.77 8.63 0.19
N HIS A 44 2.19 9.33 1.25
CA HIS A 44 1.44 9.38 2.50
C HIS A 44 0.04 9.98 2.29
N VAL A 45 -0.06 11.10 1.57
CA VAL A 45 -1.34 11.72 1.21
C VAL A 45 -2.22 10.71 0.47
N PHE A 46 -1.68 10.07 -0.57
CA PHE A 46 -2.41 9.07 -1.35
C PHE A 46 -2.88 7.88 -0.49
N THR A 47 -2.05 7.34 0.41
CA THR A 47 -2.43 6.23 1.28
C THR A 47 -3.56 6.61 2.25
N VAL A 48 -3.52 7.83 2.81
CA VAL A 48 -4.61 8.31 3.67
C VAL A 48 -5.88 8.51 2.84
N ASP A 49 -5.76 9.11 1.66
CA ASP A 49 -6.90 9.35 0.78
C ASP A 49 -7.54 8.04 0.31
N LEU A 50 -6.73 7.04 -0.04
CA LEU A 50 -7.17 5.68 -0.36
C LEU A 50 -7.99 5.04 0.78
N ALA A 51 -7.57 5.27 2.03
CA ALA A 51 -8.29 4.76 3.20
C ALA A 51 -9.61 5.49 3.44
N LEU A 52 -9.65 6.81 3.21
CA LEU A 52 -10.85 7.63 3.35
C LEU A 52 -11.88 7.34 2.24
N GLN A 53 -11.40 7.09 1.03
CA GLN A 53 -12.20 6.69 -0.14
C GLN A 53 -12.46 5.17 -0.17
N GLY A 54 -12.30 4.50 0.98
CA GLY A 54 -12.20 3.06 1.11
C GLY A 54 -13.28 2.28 0.36
N VAL A 55 -12.85 1.21 -0.29
CA VAL A 55 -13.74 0.22 -0.92
C VAL A 55 -13.93 -0.94 0.06
N SER A 56 -15.15 -1.45 0.20
CA SER A 56 -15.39 -2.57 1.12
C SER A 56 -14.70 -3.84 0.62
N PHE A 57 -14.22 -4.68 1.55
CA PHE A 57 -13.62 -5.97 1.19
C PHE A 57 -14.57 -6.86 0.38
N ALA A 58 -15.88 -6.79 0.67
CA ALA A 58 -16.91 -7.51 -0.08
C ALA A 58 -17.00 -7.05 -1.54
N ASP A 59 -16.93 -5.73 -1.80
CA ASP A 59 -16.96 -5.20 -3.17
C ASP A 59 -15.70 -5.56 -3.95
N LEU A 60 -14.55 -5.55 -3.28
CA LEU A 60 -13.27 -5.99 -3.86
C LEU A 60 -13.35 -7.46 -4.28
N LEU A 61 -13.81 -8.33 -3.37
CA LEU A 61 -13.99 -9.75 -3.63
C LEU A 61 -14.96 -10.00 -4.80
N ALA A 62 -16.13 -9.36 -4.78
CA ALA A 62 -17.12 -9.49 -5.83
C ALA A 62 -16.58 -9.01 -7.20
N CYS A 63 -15.77 -7.95 -7.22
CA CYS A 63 -15.14 -7.45 -8.44
C CYS A 63 -14.12 -8.42 -9.01
N VAL A 64 -13.28 -9.00 -8.15
CA VAL A 64 -12.27 -9.99 -8.57
C VAL A 64 -12.94 -11.27 -9.07
N GLN A 65 -13.97 -11.77 -8.38
CA GLN A 65 -14.71 -12.97 -8.76
C GLN A 65 -15.40 -12.86 -10.13
N ARG A 66 -15.84 -11.65 -10.53
CA ARG A 66 -16.39 -11.38 -11.87
C ARG A 66 -15.34 -11.08 -12.93
N GLY A 67 -14.05 -11.16 -12.59
CA GLY A 67 -12.93 -10.85 -13.50
C GLY A 67 -12.73 -9.35 -13.77
N GLY A 68 -13.23 -8.49 -12.88
CA GLY A 68 -13.02 -7.04 -12.95
C GLY A 68 -11.66 -6.61 -12.42
N HIS A 69 -11.20 -5.41 -12.80
CA HIS A 69 -9.95 -4.87 -12.33
C HIS A 69 -10.14 -4.16 -10.97
N TYR A 70 -9.28 -4.45 -9.99
CA TYR A 70 -9.36 -3.91 -8.63
C TYR A 70 -9.48 -2.38 -8.59
N ALA A 71 -8.67 -1.69 -9.41
CA ALA A 71 -8.70 -0.24 -9.56
C ALA A 71 -10.07 0.35 -9.96
N ASP A 72 -10.94 -0.39 -10.64
CA ASP A 72 -12.20 0.15 -11.16
C ASP A 72 -13.19 0.52 -10.04
N LEU A 73 -12.97 -0.01 -8.83
CA LEU A 73 -13.78 0.30 -7.65
C LEU A 73 -13.41 1.64 -6.99
N TYR A 74 -12.27 2.22 -7.36
CA TYR A 74 -11.79 3.48 -6.81
C TYR A 74 -12.19 4.67 -7.68
N PRO A 75 -12.21 5.90 -7.12
CA PRO A 75 -12.43 7.11 -7.89
C PRO A 75 -11.43 7.24 -9.04
N GLU A 76 -11.91 7.77 -10.18
CA GLU A 76 -11.15 7.87 -11.43
C GLU A 76 -9.73 8.44 -11.27
N PRO A 77 -9.50 9.53 -10.51
CA PRO A 77 -8.16 10.09 -10.33
C PRO A 77 -7.14 9.14 -9.69
N MET A 78 -7.61 8.15 -8.92
CA MET A 78 -6.73 7.18 -8.23
C MET A 78 -6.41 5.96 -9.09
N ARG A 79 -7.22 5.69 -10.13
CA ARG A 79 -7.19 4.41 -10.85
C ARG A 79 -5.84 4.14 -11.50
N ASP A 80 -5.22 5.16 -12.08
CA ASP A 80 -3.93 4.98 -12.77
C ASP A 80 -2.81 4.61 -11.80
N VAL A 81 -2.77 5.26 -10.63
CA VAL A 81 -1.83 4.89 -9.57
C VAL A 81 -2.09 3.47 -9.09
N ILE A 82 -3.35 3.10 -8.87
CA ILE A 82 -3.71 1.75 -8.37
C ILE A 82 -3.35 0.69 -9.41
N ARG A 83 -3.76 0.87 -10.68
CA ARG A 83 -3.41 -0.04 -11.80
C ARG A 83 -1.91 -0.19 -11.92
N PHE A 84 -1.17 0.91 -11.90
CA PHE A 84 0.28 0.86 -11.98
C PHE A 84 0.86 0.02 -10.84
N ARG A 85 0.43 0.25 -9.59
CA ARG A 85 0.95 -0.46 -8.43
C ARG A 85 0.56 -1.93 -8.36
N THR A 86 -0.60 -2.32 -8.88
CA THR A 86 -1.03 -3.72 -8.94
C THR A 86 -0.37 -4.47 -10.08
N ASP A 87 -0.10 -3.82 -11.21
CA ASP A 87 0.52 -4.43 -12.40
C ASP A 87 2.04 -4.55 -12.30
N HIS A 88 2.68 -3.62 -11.59
CA HIS A 88 4.13 -3.46 -11.60
C HIS A 88 4.77 -3.77 -10.25
N ILE A 89 5.86 -4.51 -10.31
CA ILE A 89 6.69 -4.86 -9.15
C ILE A 89 7.77 -3.80 -8.99
N VAL A 90 7.96 -3.30 -7.77
CA VAL A 90 9.21 -2.63 -7.43
C VAL A 90 10.23 -3.67 -7.01
N PRO A 91 11.45 -3.66 -7.57
CA PRO A 91 12.53 -4.49 -7.08
C PRO A 91 12.86 -4.10 -5.63
N ARG A 92 12.23 -4.79 -4.69
CA ARG A 92 12.58 -4.77 -3.27
C ARG A 92 12.67 -6.20 -2.79
N ASP A 93 13.81 -6.52 -2.22
CA ASP A 93 14.13 -7.85 -1.70
C ASP A 93 13.16 -8.35 -0.61
N ILE A 94 12.33 -7.46 -0.06
CA ILE A 94 11.49 -7.72 1.13
C ILE A 94 9.99 -7.85 0.80
N ASN A 95 9.43 -7.04 -0.10
CA ASN A 95 7.98 -7.08 -0.36
C ASN A 95 7.61 -8.10 -1.43
N GLU A 96 8.41 -8.20 -2.48
CA GLU A 96 8.19 -9.14 -3.57
C GLU A 96 9.55 -9.65 -4.03
N PRO A 97 10.02 -10.78 -3.46
CA PRO A 97 11.32 -11.31 -3.83
C PRO A 97 11.32 -11.65 -5.32
N SER A 98 11.99 -10.82 -6.11
CA SER A 98 12.10 -11.01 -7.57
C SER A 98 13.38 -11.75 -7.97
N SER A 99 14.39 -11.74 -7.10
CA SER A 99 15.63 -12.49 -7.33
C SER A 99 15.48 -13.94 -6.88
N ALA A 100 16.13 -14.87 -7.59
CA ALA A 100 16.14 -16.29 -7.21
C ALA A 100 16.63 -16.51 -5.77
N LEU A 101 17.58 -15.69 -5.31
CA LEU A 101 18.09 -15.72 -3.94
C LEU A 101 17.03 -15.27 -2.93
N SER A 102 16.31 -14.18 -3.22
CA SER A 102 15.26 -13.66 -2.33
C SER A 102 14.06 -14.59 -2.27
N ILE A 103 13.69 -15.24 -3.39
CA ILE A 103 12.61 -16.24 -3.47
C ILE A 103 12.97 -17.43 -2.59
N LYS A 104 14.20 -17.92 -2.72
CA LYS A 104 14.75 -18.98 -1.87
C LYS A 104 14.74 -18.57 -0.40
N HIS A 105 15.15 -17.34 -0.07
CA HIS A 105 15.14 -16.84 1.30
C HIS A 105 13.74 -16.82 1.91
N ARG A 106 12.72 -16.40 1.16
CA ARG A 106 11.33 -16.37 1.63
C ARG A 106 10.80 -17.78 1.92
N ALA A 107 11.10 -18.73 1.03
CA ALA A 107 10.66 -20.12 1.20
C ALA A 107 11.39 -20.82 2.36
N GLU A 108 12.73 -20.71 2.41
CA GLU A 108 13.56 -21.49 3.34
C GLU A 108 13.73 -20.84 4.71
N TYR A 109 13.91 -19.51 4.76
CA TYR A 109 14.24 -18.81 6.01
C TYR A 109 13.03 -18.17 6.69
N GLN A 110 11.99 -17.82 5.93
CA GLN A 110 10.77 -17.23 6.49
C GLN A 110 9.62 -18.24 6.61
N GLY A 111 9.77 -19.44 6.03
CA GLY A 111 8.74 -20.48 6.06
C GLY A 111 7.46 -20.10 5.31
N LEU A 112 7.54 -19.12 4.40
CA LEU A 112 6.38 -18.66 3.63
C LEU A 112 6.26 -19.51 2.35
N PRO A 113 5.05 -20.01 2.00
CA PRO A 113 4.86 -20.82 0.81
C PRO A 113 5.24 -20.03 -0.46
N PRO A 114 5.72 -20.68 -1.54
CA PRO A 114 6.02 -20.00 -2.80
C PRO A 114 4.85 -19.14 -3.28
N LEU A 115 5.13 -18.01 -3.94
CA LEU A 115 4.07 -17.20 -4.55
C LEU A 115 3.32 -18.06 -5.58
N PRO A 116 1.97 -18.10 -5.55
CA PRO A 116 1.18 -18.77 -6.57
C PRO A 116 1.55 -18.33 -8.00
N GLU A 117 1.55 -19.25 -8.96
CA GLU A 117 1.96 -18.96 -10.35
C GLU A 117 1.11 -17.88 -11.01
N TRP A 118 -0.18 -17.77 -10.67
CA TRP A 118 -1.06 -16.74 -11.21
C TRP A 118 -0.64 -15.31 -10.82
N ILE A 119 0.10 -15.15 -9.71
CA ILE A 119 0.66 -13.86 -9.30
C ILE A 119 1.71 -13.39 -10.31
N LEU A 120 2.42 -14.31 -10.97
CA LEU A 120 3.49 -13.97 -11.92
C LEU A 120 2.97 -13.21 -13.14
N ALA A 121 1.67 -13.32 -13.46
CA ALA A 121 1.02 -12.51 -14.50
C ALA A 121 1.00 -11.02 -14.15
N TYR A 122 1.01 -10.70 -12.85
CA TYR A 122 1.14 -9.35 -12.32
C TYR A 122 2.61 -9.19 -11.94
N GLY A 123 3.46 -8.80 -12.88
CA GLY A 123 4.91 -8.92 -12.69
C GLY A 123 5.76 -7.94 -13.47
N LYS A 124 5.15 -6.91 -14.05
CA LYS A 124 5.86 -6.00 -14.96
C LYS A 124 6.93 -5.27 -14.15
N SER A 125 8.18 -5.32 -14.60
CA SER A 125 9.25 -4.57 -13.94
C SER A 125 9.01 -3.07 -14.11
N ALA A 126 9.14 -2.31 -13.03
CA ALA A 126 9.11 -0.85 -13.06
C ALA A 126 10.14 -0.26 -12.10
N THR A 127 10.49 0.99 -12.37
CA THR A 127 11.31 1.84 -11.51
C THR A 127 10.43 2.88 -10.83
N ILE A 128 11.01 3.60 -9.85
CA ILE A 128 10.33 4.75 -9.23
C ILE A 128 9.97 5.83 -10.26
N ALA A 129 10.77 5.97 -11.32
CA ALA A 129 10.53 6.98 -12.37
C ALA A 129 9.33 6.66 -13.25
N ASP A 130 8.91 5.39 -13.32
CA ASP A 130 7.75 4.96 -14.10
C ASP A 130 6.43 5.18 -13.36
N HIS A 131 6.48 5.49 -12.06
CA HIS A 131 5.28 5.69 -11.25
C HIS A 131 4.50 6.92 -11.75
N PRO A 132 3.18 6.80 -11.98
CA PRO A 132 2.37 7.91 -12.45
C PRO A 132 2.37 9.07 -11.42
N PRO A 133 2.07 10.29 -11.84
CA PRO A 133 1.86 11.38 -10.91
C PRO A 133 0.73 11.02 -9.93
N TYR A 134 0.87 11.44 -8.68
CA TYR A 134 -0.22 11.31 -7.72
C TYR A 134 -1.38 12.23 -8.09
N PRO A 135 -2.63 11.80 -7.91
CA PRO A 135 -3.77 12.68 -8.04
C PRO A 135 -3.72 13.81 -7.00
N GLU A 136 -4.44 14.88 -7.29
CA GLU A 136 -4.72 15.90 -6.29
C GLU A 136 -5.53 15.30 -5.13
N PRO A 137 -5.32 15.76 -3.88
CA PRO A 137 -6.03 15.21 -2.74
C PRO A 137 -7.54 15.41 -2.86
N SER A 138 -8.30 14.37 -2.51
CA SER A 138 -9.77 14.46 -2.51
C SER A 138 -10.29 15.45 -1.47
N ASP A 139 -11.56 15.84 -1.59
CA ASP A 139 -12.21 16.68 -0.58
C ASP A 139 -12.36 15.96 0.76
N ALA A 140 -12.49 14.63 0.76
CA ALA A 140 -12.47 13.84 1.99
C ALA A 140 -11.11 13.94 2.70
N TYR A 141 -10.01 13.89 1.94
CA TYR A 141 -8.68 14.12 2.51
C TYR A 141 -8.54 15.53 3.08
N LYS A 142 -8.98 16.56 2.34
CA LYS A 142 -8.90 17.95 2.82
C LYS A 142 -9.69 18.14 4.11
N ALA A 143 -10.90 17.59 4.20
CA ALA A 143 -11.72 17.62 5.40
C ALA A 143 -11.04 16.89 6.57
N TRP A 144 -10.53 15.68 6.33
CA TRP A 144 -9.76 14.92 7.33
C TRP A 144 -8.54 15.70 7.82
N LYS A 145 -7.82 16.37 6.92
CA LYS A 145 -6.61 17.13 7.25
C LYS A 145 -6.91 18.32 8.16
N ILE A 146 -8.01 19.04 7.92
CA ILE A 146 -8.48 20.12 8.79
C ILE A 146 -8.77 19.58 10.19
N TRP A 147 -9.60 18.53 10.28
CA TRP A 147 -9.90 17.88 11.55
C TRP A 147 -8.64 17.40 12.28
N ALA A 148 -7.72 16.74 11.58
CA ALA A 148 -6.49 16.23 12.17
C ALA A 148 -5.55 17.34 12.68
N ASP A 149 -5.56 18.52 12.05
CA ASP A 149 -4.81 19.68 12.53
C ASP A 149 -5.46 20.31 13.75
N GLU A 150 -6.79 20.39 13.78
CA GLU A 150 -7.55 20.86 14.94
C GLU A 150 -7.33 19.96 16.17
N GLU A 151 -7.39 18.64 15.99
CA GLU A 151 -7.11 17.67 17.07
C GLU A 151 -5.67 17.76 17.59
N ARG A 152 -4.69 18.06 16.72
CA ARG A 152 -3.30 18.28 17.15
C ARG A 152 -3.10 19.60 17.88
N ALA A 153 -3.87 20.63 17.53
CA ALA A 153 -3.84 21.93 18.18
C ALA A 153 -4.62 21.95 19.49
N ALA A 154 -5.55 21.02 19.68
CA ALA A 154 -6.24 20.84 20.95
C ALA A 154 -5.23 20.48 22.06
N PRO A 155 -5.32 21.08 23.25
CA PRO A 155 -4.46 20.71 24.36
C PRO A 155 -4.67 19.22 24.65
N SER A 156 -3.60 18.43 24.51
CA SER A 156 -3.66 17.00 24.74
C SER A 156 -4.15 16.75 26.16
N ASN A 157 -5.37 16.23 26.32
CA ASN A 157 -5.72 15.51 27.52
C ASN A 157 -4.88 14.24 27.49
N VAL A 158 -3.69 14.32 28.08
CA VAL A 158 -2.76 13.21 28.19
C VAL A 158 -3.54 12.04 28.77
N ILE A 159 -3.75 11.00 27.96
CA ILE A 159 -4.08 9.67 28.49
C ILE A 159 -2.83 9.29 29.29
N GLN A 160 -2.85 9.58 30.59
CA GLN A 160 -1.90 8.99 31.51
C GLN A 160 -2.22 7.49 31.50
N PHE A 161 -1.39 6.71 30.83
CA PHE A 161 -1.38 5.28 31.06
C PHE A 161 -0.92 5.09 32.50
N PRO A 162 -1.78 4.58 33.41
CA PRO A 162 -1.29 4.24 34.74
C PRO A 162 -0.31 3.08 34.57
N ILE A 163 0.97 3.36 34.70
CA ILE A 163 1.97 2.31 34.91
C ILE A 163 1.67 1.77 36.31
N LYS A 164 0.87 0.69 36.39
CA LYS A 164 0.72 -0.09 37.62
C LYS A 164 2.06 -0.77 37.90
N GLY A 165 2.72 -0.36 38.98
CA GLY A 165 3.81 -1.12 39.59
C GLY A 165 5.16 -0.41 39.59
N ALA A 166 5.31 0.58 40.47
CA ALA A 166 6.59 0.96 41.03
C ALA A 166 6.36 1.46 42.47
N ALA A 167 6.12 0.52 43.37
CA ALA A 167 6.30 0.64 44.81
C ALA A 167 6.51 -0.77 45.37
#